data_AF-W9VPS6-F1
#
_entry.id   AF-W9VPS6-F1
#
_cell.length_a   1.000
_cell.length_b   1.000
_cell.length_c   1.000
_cell.angle_alpha   90.00
_cell.angle_beta   90.00
_cell.angle_gamma   90.00
#
_symmetry.space_group_name_H-M   'P 1'
#
loop_
_entity.id
_entity.type
_entity.pdbx_description
1 polymer ?
#
loop_
_entity_poly.entity_id
_entity_poly.type
_entity_poly.pdbx_seq_one_letter_code
_entity_poly.pdbx_strand_id
1 'polypeptide(L)'
;MPEIPDIIPISDLLRGNSDHNQIDTLTISWALHRVIGLSSPANSNKEEELDHQLRSSKAQILFTVSSDLPTAREAASKDRLAEDRRILCQPPSDESLLESLQTVSQMIGGGCTLSELDELQFTKKQDTRQIAFLCYYGGSLGAPQAIMISHYNEIVNLRQLHLFDRLMKDAFAPHYRDNALCLMPFFPPHICRLVAVCHISI
;
A
#
# COMPACT_ATOMS: atom_id res chain seq x y z
N MET A 1 -17.76 -18.10 2.17
CA MET A 1 -16.83 -16.95 2.09
C MET A 1 -17.26 -16.13 0.89
N PRO A 2 -17.43 -14.80 0.97
CA PRO A 2 -17.73 -14.02 -0.22
C PRO A 2 -16.54 -14.15 -1.19
N GLU A 3 -16.83 -14.58 -2.41
CA GLU A 3 -15.82 -14.70 -3.47
C GLU A 3 -15.29 -13.30 -3.81
N ILE A 4 -13.96 -13.18 -3.86
CA ILE A 4 -13.26 -11.97 -4.30
C ILE A 4 -13.60 -11.81 -5.80
N PRO A 5 -14.23 -10.71 -6.22
CA PRO A 5 -14.69 -10.54 -7.60
C PRO A 5 -13.51 -10.57 -8.60
N ASP A 6 -13.79 -10.99 -9.85
CA ASP A 6 -12.88 -11.17 -11.00
C ASP A 6 -12.20 -9.89 -11.52
N ILE A 7 -11.59 -9.11 -10.62
CA ILE A 7 -10.81 -7.91 -10.97
C ILE A 7 -9.40 -8.12 -10.43
N ILE A 8 -8.44 -8.11 -11.35
CA ILE A 8 -7.03 -8.45 -11.17
C ILE A 8 -6.51 -7.78 -9.89
N PRO A 9 -6.25 -8.54 -8.81
CA PRO A 9 -5.60 -7.98 -7.64
C PRO A 9 -4.14 -7.81 -8.02
N ILE A 10 -3.76 -6.62 -8.48
CA ILE A 10 -2.38 -6.17 -8.28
C ILE A 10 -2.31 -5.87 -6.80
N SER A 11 -2.17 -6.93 -6.00
CA SER A 11 -1.98 -6.82 -4.57
C SER A 11 -0.51 -6.77 -4.31
N ASP A 12 -0.11 -5.64 -3.74
CA ASP A 12 1.26 -5.36 -3.40
C ASP A 12 1.39 -5.26 -1.91
N LEU A 13 2.29 -6.10 -1.41
CA LEU A 13 2.64 -6.13 -0.02
C LEU A 13 3.86 -5.24 0.19
N LEU A 14 3.70 -4.18 0.97
CA LEU A 14 4.80 -3.30 1.38
C LEU A 14 5.26 -3.68 2.79
N ARG A 15 6.48 -4.21 2.89
CA ARG A 15 7.22 -4.31 4.16
C ARG A 15 8.38 -3.33 4.11
N GLY A 16 8.22 -2.20 4.80
CA GLY A 16 9.33 -1.49 5.43
C GLY A 16 9.32 -1.90 6.89
N ASN A 17 10.45 -2.32 7.43
CA ASN A 17 10.69 -2.63 8.85
C ASN A 17 9.58 -2.11 9.77
N SER A 18 9.01 -2.97 10.61
CA SER A 18 7.86 -2.74 11.52
C SER A 18 7.87 -1.47 12.37
N ASP A 19 8.97 -0.71 12.33
CA ASP A 19 9.26 0.49 13.10
C ASP A 19 9.46 1.77 12.25
N HIS A 20 9.43 1.70 10.91
CA HIS A 20 9.83 2.82 10.04
C HIS A 20 8.83 3.15 8.93
N ASN A 21 8.26 4.35 9.03
CA ASN A 21 7.50 4.99 7.95
C ASN A 21 8.41 5.25 6.74
N GLN A 22 8.06 4.69 5.58
CA GLN A 22 8.77 4.93 4.32
C GLN A 22 7.94 5.81 3.39
N ILE A 23 8.61 6.73 2.69
CA ILE A 23 7.96 7.65 1.74
C ILE A 23 7.32 6.91 0.56
N ASP A 24 7.90 5.77 0.16
CA ASP A 24 7.45 4.99 -0.98
C ASP A 24 6.15 4.23 -0.70
N THR A 25 5.85 3.91 0.57
CA THR A 25 4.68 3.10 0.95
C THR A 25 3.36 3.71 0.45
N LEU A 26 3.18 5.01 0.67
CA LEU A 26 1.99 5.72 0.19
C LEU A 26 2.04 5.96 -1.30
N THR A 27 3.20 6.32 -1.84
CA THR A 27 3.40 6.57 -3.27
C THR A 27 3.00 5.35 -4.10
N ILE A 28 3.42 4.16 -3.68
CA ILE A 28 3.07 2.88 -4.30
C ILE A 28 1.58 2.60 -4.14
N SER A 29 1.01 2.78 -2.93
CA SER A 29 -0.42 2.59 -2.73
C SER A 29 -1.26 3.48 -3.64
N TRP A 30 -0.87 4.75 -3.83
CA TRP A 30 -1.55 5.67 -4.75
C TRP A 30 -1.35 5.27 -6.21
N ALA A 31 -0.15 4.83 -6.58
CA ALA A 31 0.12 4.33 -7.93
C ALA A 31 -0.78 3.12 -8.26
N LEU A 32 -0.97 2.20 -7.33
CA LEU A 32 -1.89 1.07 -7.44
C LEU A 32 -3.34 1.55 -7.57
N HIS A 33 -3.76 2.51 -6.74
CA HIS A 33 -5.12 3.03 -6.79
C HIS A 33 -5.47 3.70 -8.12
N ARG A 34 -4.50 4.31 -8.82
CA ARG A 34 -4.71 4.86 -10.16
C ARG A 34 -5.13 3.80 -11.19
N VAL A 35 -4.75 2.54 -10.96
CA VAL A 35 -5.11 1.40 -11.82
C VAL A 35 -6.16 0.47 -11.17
N ILE A 36 -6.88 0.95 -10.15
CA ILE A 36 -7.91 0.17 -9.42
C ILE A 36 -7.30 -1.06 -8.70
N GLY A 37 -5.98 -0.99 -8.44
CA GLY A 37 -5.21 -2.01 -7.73
C GLY A 37 -5.50 -2.04 -6.24
N LEU A 38 -5.16 -3.16 -5.62
CA LEU A 38 -5.35 -3.41 -4.19
C LEU A 38 -4.01 -3.19 -3.48
N SER A 39 -3.97 -2.41 -2.41
CA SER A 39 -2.80 -2.35 -1.55
C SER A 39 -3.00 -3.25 -0.33
N SER A 40 -2.07 -4.14 -0.02
CA SER A 40 -2.13 -4.95 1.20
C SER A 40 -0.87 -4.70 2.02
N PRO A 41 -0.77 -3.64 2.81
CA PRO A 41 0.42 -3.42 3.63
C PRO A 41 0.58 -4.51 4.69
N ALA A 42 1.81 -4.97 4.95
CA ALA A 42 2.13 -5.95 5.99
C ALA A 42 3.05 -5.36 7.06
N ASN A 43 2.81 -5.78 8.30
CA ASN A 43 3.68 -5.51 9.44
C ASN A 43 4.15 -6.80 10.13
N SER A 44 4.09 -7.93 9.45
CA SER A 44 4.58 -9.16 10.07
C SER A 44 6.09 -9.28 9.94
N ASN A 45 6.73 -9.56 11.07
CA ASN A 45 8.13 -9.95 11.14
C ASN A 45 8.33 -11.47 11.10
N LYS A 46 7.25 -12.24 10.96
CA LYS A 46 7.30 -13.70 10.89
C LYS A 46 7.01 -14.18 9.48
N GLU A 47 7.83 -15.12 9.01
CA GLU A 47 7.68 -15.76 7.70
C GLU A 47 6.30 -16.40 7.51
N GLU A 48 5.77 -17.09 8.52
CA GLU A 48 4.49 -17.81 8.45
C GLU A 48 3.28 -16.88 8.27
N GLU A 49 3.28 -15.74 8.98
CA GLU A 49 2.24 -14.73 8.87
C GLU A 49 2.32 -14.01 7.52
N LEU A 50 3.54 -13.82 7.00
CA LEU A 50 3.81 -13.25 5.68
C LEU A 50 3.32 -14.17 4.56
N ASP A 51 3.66 -15.46 4.61
CA ASP A 51 3.18 -16.50 3.69
C ASP A 51 1.65 -16.58 3.72
N HIS A 52 1.04 -16.55 4.91
CA HIS A 52 -0.42 -16.53 5.04
C HIS A 52 -1.05 -15.31 4.34
N GLN A 53 -0.47 -14.13 4.51
CA GLN A 53 -0.96 -12.90 3.90
C GLN A 53 -0.78 -12.92 2.38
N LEU A 54 0.37 -13.39 1.87
CA LEU A 54 0.61 -13.53 0.42
C LEU A 54 -0.42 -14.46 -0.23
N ARG A 55 -0.68 -15.63 0.37
CA ARG A 55 -1.71 -16.58 -0.11
C ARG A 55 -3.11 -16.01 -0.06
N SER A 56 -3.46 -15.42 1.07
CA SER A 56 -4.81 -14.94 1.31
C SER A 56 -5.14 -13.70 0.47
N SER A 57 -4.16 -12.83 0.21
CA SER A 57 -4.32 -11.65 -0.64
C SER A 57 -4.20 -11.96 -2.13
N LYS A 58 -3.58 -13.10 -2.50
CA LYS A 58 -3.20 -13.45 -3.87
C LYS A 58 -2.25 -12.42 -4.50
N ALA A 59 -1.28 -11.97 -3.70
CA ALA A 59 -0.20 -11.05 -4.11
C ALA A 59 0.41 -11.43 -5.45
N GLN A 60 0.46 -10.44 -6.35
CA GLN A 60 1.09 -10.59 -7.67
C GLN A 60 2.48 -9.97 -7.69
N ILE A 61 2.69 -8.93 -6.89
CA ILE A 61 3.95 -8.20 -6.76
C ILE A 61 4.22 -8.04 -5.25
N LEU A 62 5.49 -7.98 -4.89
CA LEU A 62 5.95 -7.83 -3.51
C LEU A 62 6.96 -6.67 -3.43
N PHE A 63 6.61 -5.61 -2.71
CA PHE A 63 7.54 -4.53 -2.41
C PHE A 63 8.19 -4.73 -1.04
N THR A 64 9.51 -4.71 -0.99
CA THR A 64 10.24 -4.95 0.26
C THR A 64 11.43 -4.03 0.40
N VAL A 65 11.98 -3.94 1.61
CA VAL A 65 13.24 -3.25 1.89
C VAL A 65 14.35 -4.28 2.11
N SER A 66 15.59 -3.85 1.91
CA SER A 66 16.77 -4.71 1.98
C SER A 66 16.92 -5.45 3.32
N SER A 67 16.52 -4.84 4.44
CA SER A 67 16.57 -5.48 5.77
C SER A 67 15.63 -6.67 5.91
N ASP A 68 14.53 -6.66 5.16
CA ASP A 68 13.44 -7.63 5.27
C ASP A 68 13.40 -8.61 4.11
N LEU A 69 14.31 -8.43 3.15
CA LEU A 69 14.44 -9.24 1.95
C LEU A 69 14.62 -10.75 2.23
N PRO A 70 15.39 -11.21 3.25
CA PRO A 70 15.51 -12.64 3.54
C PRO A 70 14.16 -13.30 3.85
N THR A 71 13.40 -12.73 4.79
CA THR A 71 12.06 -13.22 5.16
C THR A 71 11.09 -13.11 4.00
N ALA A 72 11.16 -12.02 3.22
CA ALA A 72 10.33 -11.80 2.05
C ALA A 72 10.60 -12.85 0.95
N ARG A 73 11.86 -13.21 0.71
CA ARG A 73 12.26 -14.25 -0.25
C ARG A 73 11.75 -15.63 0.15
N GLU A 74 11.88 -15.99 1.43
CA GLU A 74 11.41 -17.27 1.95
C GLU A 74 9.89 -17.40 1.80
N ALA A 75 9.12 -16.42 2.27
CA ALA A 75 7.66 -16.41 2.13
C ALA A 75 7.22 -16.41 0.64
N ALA A 76 7.84 -15.58 -0.20
CA ALA A 76 7.54 -15.51 -1.62
C ALA A 76 7.89 -16.81 -2.38
N SER A 77 8.88 -17.58 -1.92
CA SER A 77 9.25 -18.86 -2.53
C SER A 77 8.17 -19.92 -2.35
N LYS A 78 7.48 -19.92 -1.20
CA LYS A 78 6.39 -20.86 -0.90
C LYS A 78 5.16 -20.61 -1.76
N ASP A 79 4.93 -19.35 -2.12
CA ASP A 79 3.82 -18.92 -2.97
C ASP A 79 4.15 -18.85 -4.47
N ARG A 80 5.37 -19.24 -4.84
CA ARG A 80 5.85 -19.25 -6.24
C ARG A 80 5.78 -17.87 -6.91
N LEU A 81 5.92 -16.80 -6.14
CA LEU A 81 6.06 -15.45 -6.68
C LEU A 81 7.45 -15.33 -7.30
N ALA A 82 7.50 -15.09 -8.61
CA ALA A 82 8.74 -15.00 -9.37
C ALA A 82 9.61 -13.82 -8.89
N GLU A 83 10.94 -13.93 -9.04
CA GLU A 83 11.87 -12.93 -8.51
C GLU A 83 11.73 -11.56 -9.18
N ASP A 84 11.38 -11.53 -10.47
CA ASP A 84 11.09 -10.31 -11.25
C ASP A 84 9.88 -9.53 -10.73
N ARG A 85 9.06 -10.14 -9.87
CA ARG A 85 7.91 -9.49 -9.21
C ARG A 85 8.20 -9.07 -7.77
N ARG A 86 9.47 -9.14 -7.35
CA ARG A 86 9.93 -8.69 -6.05
C ARG A 86 10.71 -7.39 -6.26
N ILE A 87 10.23 -6.31 -5.66
CA ILE A 87 10.71 -4.97 -5.96
C ILE A 87 11.25 -4.34 -4.67
N LEU A 88 12.44 -3.76 -4.75
CA LEU A 88 13.07 -3.09 -3.61
C LEU A 88 12.65 -1.62 -3.54
N CYS A 89 12.11 -1.19 -2.39
CA CYS A 89 11.73 0.20 -2.18
C CYS A 89 12.94 1.15 -2.15
N GLN A 90 14.07 0.66 -1.64
CA GLN A 90 15.30 1.44 -1.53
C GLN A 90 16.44 0.72 -2.25
N PRO A 91 17.41 1.48 -2.79
CA PRO A 91 18.64 0.87 -3.28
C PRO A 91 19.30 0.08 -2.13
N PRO A 92 19.62 -1.20 -2.34
CA PRO A 92 20.30 -1.99 -1.34
C PRO A 92 21.71 -1.47 -1.11
N SER A 93 22.21 -1.61 0.11
CA SER A 93 23.62 -1.33 0.43
C SER A 93 24.58 -2.27 -0.29
N ASP A 94 24.10 -3.45 -0.68
CA ASP A 94 24.81 -4.44 -1.48
C ASP A 94 24.33 -4.38 -2.93
N GLU A 95 25.17 -3.86 -3.82
CA GLU A 95 24.85 -3.68 -5.24
C GLU A 95 24.62 -5.02 -5.97
N SER A 96 25.13 -6.15 -5.46
CA SER A 96 24.88 -7.47 -6.07
C SER A 96 23.39 -7.84 -6.10
N LEU A 97 22.60 -7.29 -5.18
CA LEU A 97 21.15 -7.50 -5.15
C LEU A 97 20.43 -6.81 -6.32
N LEU A 98 21.00 -5.74 -6.88
CA LEU A 98 20.45 -5.01 -8.03
C LEU A 98 20.54 -5.80 -9.35
N GLU A 99 21.39 -6.81 -9.42
CA GLU A 99 21.48 -7.69 -10.60
C GLU A 99 20.26 -8.61 -10.73
N SER A 100 19.57 -8.87 -9.60
CA SER A 100 18.46 -9.82 -9.51
C SER A 100 17.10 -9.18 -9.24
N LEU A 101 17.07 -7.95 -8.72
CA LEU A 101 15.86 -7.28 -8.24
C LEU A 101 15.78 -5.85 -8.79
N GLN A 102 14.58 -5.47 -9.23
CA GLN A 102 14.29 -4.11 -9.64
C GLN A 102 14.03 -3.22 -8.42
N THR A 103 14.40 -1.94 -8.49
CA THR A 103 14.05 -0.95 -7.45
C THR A 103 12.88 -0.05 -7.87
N VAL A 104 12.21 0.55 -6.89
CA VAL A 104 11.17 1.56 -7.13
C VAL A 104 11.70 2.75 -7.92
N SER A 105 12.92 3.21 -7.64
CA SER A 105 13.55 4.29 -8.42
C SER A 105 13.76 3.92 -9.89
N GLN A 106 14.15 2.67 -10.18
CA GLN A 106 14.26 2.17 -11.55
C GLN A 106 12.89 2.07 -12.23
N MET A 107 11.85 1.61 -11.52
CA MET A 107 10.47 1.63 -12.05
C MET A 107 10.00 3.04 -12.40
N ILE A 108 10.24 4.01 -11.52
CA ILE A 108 9.88 5.41 -11.74
C ILE A 108 10.62 5.93 -12.98
N GLY A 109 11.94 5.70 -13.08
CA GLY A 109 12.74 6.10 -14.23
C GLY A 109 12.22 5.53 -15.56
N GLY A 110 11.84 4.25 -15.57
CA GLY A 110 11.19 3.65 -16.74
C GLY A 110 9.81 4.25 -17.03
N GLY A 111 9.00 4.47 -15.99
CA GLY A 111 7.66 5.05 -16.09
C GLY A 111 7.65 6.47 -16.63
N CYS A 112 8.68 7.29 -16.35
CA CYS A 112 8.81 8.65 -16.86
C CYS A 112 8.91 8.74 -18.39
N THR A 113 9.26 7.63 -19.06
CA THR A 113 9.35 7.57 -20.53
C THR A 113 8.06 7.12 -21.21
N LEU A 114 7.09 6.66 -20.43
CA LEU A 114 5.81 6.17 -20.92
C LEU A 114 4.78 7.31 -21.02
N SER A 115 3.73 7.10 -21.81
CA SER A 115 2.60 8.02 -21.86
C SER A 115 1.87 8.07 -20.52
N GLU A 116 1.28 9.23 -20.20
CA GLU A 116 0.45 9.36 -19.01
C GLU A 116 -0.74 8.40 -19.07
N LEU A 117 -1.07 7.80 -17.91
CA LEU A 117 -2.27 6.99 -17.77
C LEU A 117 -3.51 7.86 -17.92
N ASP A 118 -4.51 7.33 -18.63
CA ASP A 118 -5.84 7.94 -18.72
C ASP A 118 -6.44 8.20 -17.33
N GLU A 119 -7.32 9.19 -17.25
CA GLU A 119 -8.04 9.49 -16.02
C GLU A 119 -8.86 8.27 -15.58
N LEU A 120 -8.75 7.90 -14.31
CA LEU A 120 -9.46 6.77 -13.76
C LEU A 120 -10.98 7.03 -13.76
N GLN A 121 -11.71 6.29 -14.59
CA GLN A 121 -13.17 6.34 -14.64
C GLN A 121 -13.78 5.09 -14.00
N PHE A 122 -14.40 5.25 -12.83
CA PHE A 122 -15.14 4.16 -12.20
C PHE A 122 -16.41 3.82 -13.00
N THR A 123 -16.59 2.55 -13.33
CA THR A 123 -17.89 2.07 -13.79
C THR A 123 -18.90 2.06 -12.63
N LYS A 124 -20.19 1.95 -12.93
CA LYS A 124 -21.26 2.03 -11.94
C LYS A 124 -21.03 1.09 -10.76
N LYS A 125 -20.91 1.65 -9.55
CA LYS A 125 -20.66 0.93 -8.28
C LYS A 125 -19.32 0.18 -8.22
N GLN A 126 -18.37 0.47 -9.10
CA GLN A 126 -17.06 -0.19 -9.07
C GLN A 126 -16.25 0.20 -7.83
N ASP A 127 -16.29 1.49 -7.47
CA ASP A 127 -15.69 2.05 -6.26
C ASP A 127 -16.13 1.33 -4.96
N THR A 128 -17.39 0.93 -4.88
CA THR A 128 -17.93 0.20 -3.72
C THR A 128 -17.57 -1.29 -3.70
N ARG A 129 -17.33 -1.88 -4.87
CA ARG A 129 -17.05 -3.32 -5.02
C ARG A 129 -15.56 -3.62 -5.00
N GLN A 130 -14.75 -2.68 -5.50
CA GLN A 130 -13.31 -2.82 -5.54
C GLN A 130 -12.70 -2.49 -4.20
N ILE A 131 -11.83 -3.38 -3.72
CA ILE A 131 -11.04 -3.20 -2.52
C ILE A 131 -9.79 -2.37 -2.84
N ALA A 132 -9.65 -1.24 -2.14
CA ALA A 132 -8.48 -0.36 -2.21
C ALA A 132 -7.39 -0.81 -1.23
N PHE A 133 -7.79 -1.28 -0.04
CA PHE A 133 -6.87 -1.79 0.97
C PHE A 133 -7.34 -3.12 1.57
N LEU A 134 -6.39 -4.04 1.73
CA LEU A 134 -6.58 -5.28 2.47
C LEU A 134 -5.64 -5.29 3.69
N CYS A 135 -6.22 -5.05 4.85
CA CYS A 135 -5.50 -4.78 6.09
C CYS A 135 -5.60 -5.97 7.05
N TYR A 136 -4.49 -6.63 7.34
CA TYR A 136 -4.46 -7.76 8.28
C TYR A 136 -4.24 -7.27 9.71
N TYR A 137 -4.97 -7.85 10.66
CA TYR A 137 -4.75 -7.63 12.08
C TYR A 137 -4.68 -8.95 12.83
N GLY A 138 -3.75 -9.03 13.78
CA GLY A 138 -3.65 -10.14 14.72
C GLY A 138 -4.75 -10.05 15.77
N GLY A 139 -5.77 -10.90 15.68
CA GLY A 139 -6.71 -11.11 16.76
C GLY A 139 -6.11 -12.06 17.81
N SER A 140 -6.47 -11.89 19.08
CA SER A 140 -6.02 -12.75 20.19
C SER A 140 -6.53 -14.20 20.13
N LEU A 141 -7.31 -14.57 19.12
CA LEU A 141 -8.09 -15.82 19.05
C LEU A 141 -7.82 -16.69 17.81
N GLY A 142 -6.74 -16.45 17.04
CA GLY A 142 -6.37 -17.33 15.94
C GLY A 142 -5.60 -16.67 14.80
N ALA A 143 -5.68 -17.27 13.61
CA ALA A 143 -5.01 -16.79 12.40
C ALA A 143 -5.40 -15.33 12.07
N PRO A 144 -4.49 -14.53 11.49
CA PRO A 144 -4.74 -13.13 11.17
C PRO A 144 -6.01 -12.93 10.34
N GLN A 145 -6.84 -11.97 10.71
CA GLN A 145 -8.06 -11.63 9.97
C GLN A 145 -7.80 -10.42 9.07
N ALA A 146 -8.37 -10.43 7.87
CA ALA A 146 -8.26 -9.35 6.91
C ALA A 146 -9.49 -8.45 6.93
N ILE A 147 -9.27 -7.14 6.98
CA ILE A 147 -10.28 -6.10 6.81
C ILE A 147 -10.19 -5.62 5.36
N MET A 148 -11.32 -5.70 4.66
CA MET A 148 -11.47 -5.20 3.31
C MET A 148 -11.99 -3.77 3.34
N ILE A 149 -11.26 -2.85 2.73
CA ILE A 149 -11.64 -1.43 2.63
C ILE A 149 -11.78 -1.09 1.15
N SER A 150 -12.98 -0.67 0.75
CA SER A 150 -13.26 -0.31 -0.65
C SER A 150 -12.71 1.07 -1.01
N HIS A 151 -12.54 1.34 -2.31
CA HIS A 151 -12.24 2.68 -2.80
C HIS A 151 -13.29 3.70 -2.32
N TYR A 152 -14.56 3.32 -2.30
CA TYR A 152 -15.64 4.16 -1.78
C TYR A 152 -15.42 4.54 -0.31
N ASN A 153 -14.99 3.59 0.54
CA ASN A 153 -14.73 3.88 1.96
C ASN A 153 -13.63 4.93 2.12
N GLU A 154 -12.53 4.79 1.39
CA GLU A 154 -11.42 5.75 1.41
C GLU A 154 -11.84 7.12 0.88
N ILE A 155 -12.53 7.19 -0.27
CA ILE A 155 -12.99 8.45 -0.87
C ILE A 155 -13.93 9.20 0.08
N VAL A 156 -14.87 8.51 0.73
CA VAL A 156 -15.81 9.14 1.66
C VAL A 156 -15.09 9.63 2.92
N ASN A 157 -14.19 8.82 3.49
CA ASN A 157 -13.39 9.23 4.66
C ASN A 157 -12.55 10.48 4.36
N LEU A 158 -11.90 10.51 3.20
CA LEU A 158 -11.12 11.66 2.74
C LEU A 158 -11.97 12.91 2.58
N ARG A 159 -13.17 12.79 1.98
CA ARG A 159 -14.09 13.92 1.83
C ARG A 159 -14.58 14.45 3.17
N GLN A 160 -14.92 13.57 4.12
CA GLN A 160 -15.37 13.97 5.46
C GLN A 160 -14.28 14.74 6.20
N LEU A 161 -13.05 14.24 6.16
CA LEU A 161 -11.91 14.88 6.84
C LEU A 161 -11.51 16.18 6.15
N HIS A 162 -11.50 16.24 4.82
CA HIS A 162 -11.25 17.49 4.08
C HIS A 162 -12.28 18.57 4.43
N LEU A 163 -13.57 18.21 4.50
CA LEU A 163 -14.63 19.17 4.84
C LEU A 163 -14.47 19.68 6.28
N PHE A 164 -14.16 18.80 7.22
CA PHE A 164 -13.96 19.17 8.62
C PHE A 164 -12.73 20.10 8.79
N ASP A 165 -11.62 19.74 8.17
CA ASP A 165 -10.35 20.45 8.29
C ASP A 165 -10.36 21.81 7.58
N ARG A 166 -10.99 21.89 6.40
CA ARG A 166 -11.13 23.13 5.64
C ARG A 166 -11.79 24.24 6.45
N LEU A 167 -12.82 23.92 7.26
CA LEU A 167 -13.51 24.91 8.10
C LEU A 167 -12.56 25.59 9.10
N MET A 168 -11.60 24.84 9.64
CA MET A 168 -10.60 25.36 10.58
C MET A 168 -9.52 26.17 9.85
N LYS A 169 -9.05 25.69 8.69
CA LYS A 169 -8.02 26.37 7.88
C LYS A 169 -8.50 27.70 7.31
N ASP A 170 -9.71 27.72 6.73
CA ASP A 170 -10.32 28.93 6.16
C ASP A 170 -10.55 30.01 7.23
N ALA A 171 -10.77 29.61 8.50
CA ALA A 171 -10.89 30.52 9.63
C ALA A 171 -9.54 31.09 10.10
N PHE A 172 -8.43 30.40 9.85
CA PHE A 172 -7.10 30.83 10.26
C PHE A 172 -6.48 31.83 9.27
N ALA A 173 -6.37 31.45 7.99
CA ALA A 173 -5.93 32.35 6.92
C ALA A 173 -6.32 31.81 5.53
N PRO A 174 -6.54 32.70 4.53
CA PRO A 174 -6.73 32.26 3.15
C PRO A 174 -5.54 31.43 2.66
N HIS A 175 -5.81 30.27 2.05
CA HIS A 175 -4.80 29.35 1.53
C HIS A 175 -3.78 28.82 2.56
N TYR A 176 -4.16 28.77 3.84
CA TYR A 176 -3.32 28.22 4.90
C TYR A 176 -2.99 26.74 4.67
N ARG A 177 -1.72 26.37 4.85
CA ARG A 177 -1.20 25.00 4.76
C ARG A 177 -0.62 24.58 6.10
N ASP A 178 -0.98 23.37 6.53
CA ASP A 178 -0.47 22.76 7.75
C ASP A 178 0.74 21.87 7.46
N ASN A 179 1.75 21.94 8.33
CA ASN A 179 2.81 20.95 8.37
C ASN A 179 2.50 19.95 9.47
N ALA A 180 2.15 18.73 9.09
CA ALA A 180 1.87 17.65 10.05
C ALA A 180 3.05 16.67 10.11
N LEU A 181 3.45 16.31 11.35
CA LEU A 181 4.43 15.26 11.58
C LEU A 181 3.71 13.91 11.71
N CYS A 182 4.02 12.98 10.82
CA CYS A 182 3.42 11.66 10.78
C CYS A 182 4.23 10.66 11.64
N LEU A 183 3.85 10.52 12.92
CA LEU A 183 4.52 9.62 13.87
C LEU A 183 3.86 8.24 13.99
N MET A 184 2.68 8.06 13.41
CA MET A 184 1.97 6.78 13.46
C MET A 184 2.45 5.86 12.31
N PRO A 185 2.53 4.53 12.51
CA PRO A 185 2.95 3.61 11.46
C PRO A 185 2.00 3.58 10.25
N PHE A 186 2.53 3.48 9.02
CA PHE A 186 1.77 3.24 7.77
C PHE A 186 1.12 1.84 7.65
N PHE A 187 1.05 1.07 8.74
CA PHE A 187 0.54 -0.30 8.72
C PHE A 187 -0.86 -0.42 9.35
N PRO A 188 -1.62 -1.50 9.06
CA PRO A 188 -2.89 -1.78 9.70
C PRO A 188 -2.82 -1.79 11.24
N PRO A 189 -3.84 -1.29 11.96
CA PRO A 189 -5.09 -0.68 11.49
C PRO A 189 -4.99 0.84 11.22
N HIS A 190 -3.79 1.41 11.22
CA HIS A 190 -3.56 2.86 11.20
C HIS A 190 -3.58 3.48 9.80
N ILE A 191 -3.47 2.67 8.73
CA ILE A 191 -3.39 3.17 7.36
C ILE A 191 -4.62 4.00 6.94
N CYS A 192 -5.85 3.66 7.36
CA CYS A 192 -7.04 4.48 7.05
C CYS A 192 -6.94 5.91 7.62
N ARG A 193 -6.31 6.07 8.79
CA ARG A 193 -6.14 7.37 9.44
C ARG A 193 -4.98 8.15 8.81
N LEU A 194 -3.98 7.43 8.29
CA LEU A 194 -2.76 8.01 7.76
C LEU A 194 -2.89 8.44 6.30
N VAL A 195 -3.65 7.70 5.49
CA VAL A 195 -4.09 8.15 4.17
C VAL A 195 -4.76 9.52 4.29
N ALA A 196 -5.59 9.73 5.32
CA ALA A 196 -6.24 11.02 5.53
C ALA A 196 -5.29 12.15 5.96
N VAL A 197 -4.38 11.91 6.90
CA VAL A 197 -3.39 12.94 7.30
C VAL A 197 -2.53 13.33 6.10
N CYS A 198 -2.06 12.37 5.31
CA CYS A 198 -1.22 12.64 4.15
C CYS A 198 -1.96 13.30 2.98
N HIS A 199 -3.27 13.08 2.83
CA HIS A 199 -4.06 13.76 1.79
C HIS A 199 -4.47 15.20 2.15
N ILE A 200 -4.52 15.54 3.44
CA ILE A 200 -5.10 16.80 3.91
C ILE A 200 -4.01 17.82 4.32
N SER A 201 -2.83 17.34 4.68
CA SER A 201 -1.69 18.17 5.08
C SER A 201 -0.77 18.59 3.91
N ILE A 202 -1.18 18.39 2.65
CA ILE A 202 -0.45 18.85 1.45
C ILE A 202 -1.14 20.07 0.83
#